data_AF-X1DZ78-F1
#
_entry.id   AF-X1DZ78-F1
#
_cell.length_a   1.000
_cell.length_b   1.000
_cell.length_c   1.000
_cell.angle_alpha   90.00
_cell.angle_beta   90.00
_cell.angle_gamma   90.00
#
_symmetry.space_group_name_H-M   'P 1'
#
loop_
_entity.id
_entity.type
_entity.pdbx_description
1 polymer ?
#
loop_
_entity_poly.entity_id
_entity_poly.type
_entity_poly.pdbx_seq_one_letter_code
_entity_poly.pdbx_strand_id
1 'polypeptide(L)'
;ELPAKNDLKTTVFHIYGKNIAKFMEPFNYVEEDSLIKIKGLLGHPQISKKNRNYSSLFINNRYVISDVLFRAIKEAYEGTLMISKYPFFVIFLDLNPSVVDFNVHPKKLHVRFEKEDFLYNRVYNIIRSFVESNFIKNEAKYISTELDPYIQTNKQELAKEGKKFDEIQDIEENPSKPVKLIKREIEKIEESVQLNLMDQVIKKKDGSESYLRGKYIISKNFPKIR
;
A
#
# COMPACT_ATOMS: atom_id res chain seq x y z
N GLU A 1 -25.38 13.60 -14.35
CA GLU A 1 -24.78 14.90 -13.97
C GLU A 1 -23.32 14.65 -13.60
N LEU A 2 -22.37 15.31 -14.26
CA LEU A 2 -20.95 15.23 -13.89
C LEU A 2 -20.75 16.05 -12.60
N PRO A 3 -20.24 15.47 -11.51
CA PRO A 3 -20.19 16.16 -10.23
C PRO A 3 -19.23 17.33 -10.28
N ALA A 4 -19.78 18.53 -9.99
CA ALA A 4 -19.08 19.79 -9.93
C ALA A 4 -18.20 19.90 -8.67
N LYS A 5 -17.00 19.34 -8.76
CA LYS A 5 -15.73 19.89 -8.22
C LYS A 5 -14.65 19.10 -8.93
N ASN A 6 -13.83 19.78 -9.73
CA ASN A 6 -12.84 19.22 -10.65
C ASN A 6 -11.63 18.59 -9.90
N ASP A 7 -11.90 17.81 -8.86
CA ASP A 7 -10.93 17.18 -7.99
C ASP A 7 -10.59 15.79 -8.53
N LEU A 8 -9.29 15.56 -8.72
CA LEU A 8 -8.75 14.35 -9.30
C LEU A 8 -9.11 13.13 -8.45
N LYS A 9 -9.14 13.28 -7.12
CA LYS A 9 -9.44 12.18 -6.19
C LYS A 9 -10.91 11.77 -6.27
N THR A 10 -11.80 12.76 -6.38
CA THR A 10 -13.22 12.54 -6.66
C THR A 10 -13.44 11.83 -8.00
N THR A 11 -12.68 12.18 -9.03
CA THR A 11 -12.76 11.48 -10.34
C THR A 11 -12.35 10.01 -10.21
N VAL A 12 -11.23 9.74 -9.53
CA VAL A 12 -10.77 8.36 -9.25
C VAL A 12 -11.82 7.59 -8.46
N PHE A 13 -12.46 8.21 -7.48
CA PHE A 13 -13.52 7.59 -6.68
C PHE A 13 -14.67 7.07 -7.55
N HIS A 14 -15.13 7.87 -8.53
CA HIS A 14 -16.24 7.47 -9.40
C HIS A 14 -15.85 6.41 -10.43
N ILE A 15 -14.62 6.43 -10.94
CA ILE A 15 -14.15 5.49 -11.98
C ILE A 15 -13.70 4.16 -11.38
N TYR A 16 -12.93 4.20 -10.29
CA TYR A 16 -12.24 3.05 -9.72
C TYR A 16 -12.80 2.62 -8.36
N GLY A 17 -13.69 3.41 -7.77
CA GLY A 17 -14.36 3.10 -6.51
C GLY A 17 -13.65 3.64 -5.27
N LYS A 18 -14.39 3.60 -4.15
CA LYS A 18 -13.99 4.14 -2.85
C LYS A 18 -12.66 3.60 -2.34
N ASN A 19 -12.44 2.29 -2.46
CA ASN A 19 -11.24 1.64 -1.94
C ASN A 19 -10.00 2.19 -2.62
N ILE A 20 -9.98 2.27 -3.95
CA ILE A 20 -8.83 2.78 -4.68
C ILE A 20 -8.56 4.25 -4.31
N ALA A 21 -9.60 5.10 -4.33
CA ALA A 21 -9.44 6.50 -3.96
C ALA A 21 -8.94 6.69 -2.52
N LYS A 22 -9.33 5.84 -1.56
CA LYS A 22 -8.88 5.90 -0.16
C LYS A 22 -7.36 5.72 -0.04
N PHE A 23 -6.79 4.81 -0.83
CA PHE A 23 -5.35 4.49 -0.82
C PHE A 23 -4.53 5.35 -1.79
N MET A 24 -5.08 6.47 -2.27
CA MET A 24 -4.35 7.41 -3.11
C MET A 24 -4.07 8.72 -2.38
N GLU A 25 -2.83 9.19 -2.51
CA GLU A 25 -2.36 10.42 -1.93
C GLU A 25 -2.05 11.47 -3.01
N PRO A 26 -2.46 12.73 -2.79
CA PRO A 26 -2.15 13.82 -3.71
C PRO A 26 -0.64 14.06 -3.73
N PHE A 27 -0.16 14.34 -4.93
CA PHE A 27 1.23 14.68 -5.17
C PHE A 27 1.29 15.97 -5.97
N ASN A 28 2.13 16.90 -5.53
CA ASN A 28 2.41 18.14 -6.23
C ASN A 28 3.85 18.55 -5.96
N TYR A 29 4.61 18.70 -7.03
CA TYR A 29 6.03 19.03 -7.01
C TYR A 29 6.33 19.99 -8.15
N VAL A 30 7.05 21.06 -7.84
CA VAL A 30 7.48 22.08 -8.80
C VAL A 30 8.97 22.28 -8.60
N GLU A 31 9.74 22.12 -9.65
CA GLU A 31 11.17 22.45 -9.67
C GLU A 31 11.36 23.79 -10.38
N GLU A 32 11.93 24.76 -9.67
CA GLU A 32 12.09 26.13 -10.17
C GLU A 32 13.09 26.21 -11.33
N ASP A 33 14.19 25.46 -11.26
CA ASP A 33 15.31 25.56 -12.22
C ASP A 33 15.08 24.81 -13.55
N SER A 34 14.30 23.73 -13.54
CA SER A 34 14.18 22.80 -14.68
C SER A 34 12.84 22.91 -15.42
N LEU A 35 11.93 23.77 -14.96
CA LEU A 35 10.53 23.84 -15.41
C LEU A 35 9.80 22.48 -15.37
N ILE A 36 10.24 21.52 -14.57
CA ILE A 36 9.54 20.25 -14.36
C ILE A 36 8.47 20.47 -13.29
N LYS A 37 7.21 20.21 -13.64
CA LYS A 37 6.10 20.16 -12.67
C LYS A 37 5.46 18.80 -12.72
N ILE A 38 5.33 18.18 -11.56
CA ILE A 38 4.70 16.87 -11.42
C ILE A 38 3.54 17.02 -10.44
N LYS A 39 2.33 16.72 -10.89
CA LYS A 39 1.14 16.74 -10.05
C LYS A 39 0.30 15.51 -10.30
N GLY A 40 -0.53 15.12 -9.35
CA GLY A 40 -1.47 14.03 -9.54
C GLY A 40 -1.78 13.26 -8.27
N LEU A 41 -2.02 11.97 -8.41
CA LEU A 41 -2.27 11.05 -7.32
C LEU A 41 -1.37 9.82 -7.45
N LEU A 42 -0.73 9.47 -6.35
CA LEU A 42 0.11 8.29 -6.21
C LEU A 42 -0.59 7.28 -5.29
N GLY A 43 -0.65 6.03 -5.70
CA GLY A 43 -1.35 4.97 -4.98
C GLY A 43 -0.45 4.18 -4.05
N HIS A 44 -0.94 3.87 -2.85
CA HIS A 44 -0.26 2.99 -1.90
C HIS A 44 0.03 1.61 -2.54
N PRO A 45 1.17 0.96 -2.23
CA PRO A 45 1.53 -0.35 -2.80
C PRO A 45 0.45 -1.44 -2.65
N GLN A 46 -0.41 -1.32 -1.64
CA GLN A 46 -1.55 -2.22 -1.40
C GLN A 46 -2.56 -2.26 -2.56
N ILE A 47 -2.76 -1.16 -3.28
CA ILE A 47 -3.67 -1.11 -4.43
C ILE A 47 -2.97 -1.42 -5.77
N SER A 48 -1.75 -1.95 -5.70
CA SER A 48 -0.97 -2.34 -6.88
C SER A 48 -1.70 -3.36 -7.76
N LYS A 49 -1.43 -3.29 -9.06
CA LYS A 49 -2.13 -4.05 -10.09
C LYS A 49 -1.20 -5.05 -10.77
N LYS A 50 -1.79 -6.06 -11.41
CA LYS A 50 -1.05 -7.09 -12.16
C LYS A 50 -0.49 -6.56 -13.49
N ASN A 51 -1.03 -5.44 -13.97
CA ASN A 51 -0.64 -4.80 -15.22
C ASN A 51 -0.58 -3.28 -15.05
N ARG A 52 0.04 -2.61 -16.03
CA ARG A 52 0.21 -1.15 -16.07
C ARG A 52 -1.02 -0.37 -16.56
N ASN A 53 -2.15 -1.03 -16.81
CA ASN A 53 -3.32 -0.39 -17.43
C ASN A 53 -4.00 0.65 -16.52
N TYR A 54 -3.71 0.58 -15.22
CA TYR A 54 -4.25 1.46 -14.18
C TYR A 54 -3.28 2.58 -13.78
N SER A 55 -2.23 2.74 -14.57
CA SER A 55 -1.16 3.67 -14.35
C SER A 55 -1.22 4.67 -15.50
N SER A 56 -1.70 5.88 -15.22
CA SER A 56 -1.94 6.88 -16.25
C SER A 56 -0.90 7.98 -16.16
N LEU A 57 -0.21 8.22 -17.27
CA LEU A 57 0.77 9.29 -17.42
C LEU A 57 0.27 10.29 -18.45
N PHE A 58 0.28 11.56 -18.07
CA PHE A 58 -0.04 12.67 -18.92
C PHE A 58 1.18 13.59 -19.01
N ILE A 59 1.57 13.98 -20.22
CA ILE A 59 2.63 14.98 -20.45
C ILE A 59 2.03 16.15 -21.20
N ASN A 60 2.15 17.36 -20.65
CA ASN A 60 1.56 18.58 -21.22
C ASN A 60 0.08 18.36 -21.62
N ASN A 61 -0.70 17.79 -20.68
CA ASN A 61 -2.12 17.43 -20.82
C ASN A 61 -2.47 16.37 -21.88
N ARG A 62 -1.49 15.62 -22.42
CA ARG A 62 -1.74 14.50 -23.35
C ARG A 62 -1.46 13.17 -22.68
N TYR A 63 -2.33 12.19 -22.88
CA TYR A 63 -2.05 10.83 -22.44
C TYR A 63 -0.86 10.26 -23.24
N VAL A 64 0.10 9.68 -22.52
CA VAL A 64 1.37 9.21 -23.09
C VAL A 64 1.72 7.83 -22.56
N ILE A 65 2.26 7.00 -23.46
CA ILE A 65 2.88 5.72 -23.13
C ILE A 65 4.40 5.89 -23.28
N SER A 66 5.10 5.99 -22.15
CA SER A 66 6.55 6.17 -22.08
C SER A 66 7.18 5.10 -21.20
N ASP A 67 7.87 4.12 -21.80
CA ASP A 67 8.51 3.04 -21.05
C ASP A 67 9.59 3.55 -20.09
N VAL A 68 10.31 4.62 -20.48
CA VAL A 68 11.32 5.28 -19.64
C VAL A 68 10.72 5.80 -18.34
N LEU A 69 9.65 6.59 -18.44
CA LEU A 69 8.98 7.17 -17.27
C LEU A 69 8.25 6.11 -16.44
N PHE A 70 7.64 5.13 -17.11
CA PHE A 70 7.03 4.00 -16.43
C PHE A 70 8.03 3.20 -15.60
N ARG A 71 9.21 2.93 -16.17
CA ARG A 71 10.30 2.27 -15.46
C ARG A 71 10.76 3.11 -14.26
N ALA A 72 10.98 4.41 -14.44
CA ALA A 72 11.39 5.31 -13.37
C ALA A 72 10.41 5.28 -12.18
N ILE A 73 9.11 5.38 -12.46
CA ILE A 73 8.07 5.35 -11.43
C ILE A 73 7.99 3.96 -10.79
N LYS A 74 8.07 2.87 -11.57
CA LYS A 74 8.02 1.51 -11.02
C LYS A 74 9.20 1.22 -10.11
N GLU A 75 10.41 1.62 -10.49
CA GLU A 75 11.62 1.45 -9.68
C GLU A 75 11.61 2.34 -8.43
N ALA A 76 11.02 3.54 -8.50
CA ALA A 76 10.87 4.38 -7.31
C ALA A 76 10.05 3.68 -6.20
N TYR A 77 9.16 2.75 -6.57
CA TYR A 77 8.38 1.93 -5.65
C TYR A 77 9.06 0.60 -5.25
N GLU A 78 10.28 0.32 -5.72
CA GLU A 78 11.01 -0.89 -5.39
C GLU A 78 11.19 -1.06 -3.86
N GLY A 79 11.08 -2.30 -3.38
CA GLY A 79 11.06 -2.63 -1.96
C GLY A 79 9.70 -2.43 -1.28
N THR A 80 8.74 -1.75 -1.92
CA THR A 80 7.37 -1.59 -1.38
C THR A 80 6.32 -2.38 -2.17
N LEU A 81 6.55 -2.61 -3.46
CA LEU A 81 5.67 -3.42 -4.30
C LEU A 81 5.96 -4.91 -4.17
N MET A 82 4.90 -5.72 -4.25
CA MET A 82 5.06 -7.16 -4.46
C MET A 82 5.65 -7.46 -5.83
N ILE A 83 6.29 -8.63 -5.95
CA ILE A 83 6.87 -9.14 -7.20
C ILE A 83 5.81 -9.13 -8.32
N SER A 84 6.21 -8.69 -9.51
CA SER A 84 5.37 -8.63 -10.72
C SER A 84 4.11 -7.77 -10.58
N LYS A 85 4.14 -6.76 -9.71
CA LYS A 85 3.09 -5.75 -9.61
C LYS A 85 3.52 -4.40 -10.16
N TYR A 86 2.50 -3.60 -10.49
CA TYR A 86 2.63 -2.24 -10.99
C TYR A 86 1.94 -1.27 -10.04
N PRO A 87 2.54 -0.10 -9.75
CA PRO A 87 1.93 0.91 -8.91
C PRO A 87 0.71 1.52 -9.61
N PHE A 88 -0.34 1.80 -8.84
CA PHE A 88 -1.50 2.54 -9.33
C PHE A 88 -1.20 4.04 -9.22
N PHE A 89 -1.29 4.79 -10.32
CA PHE A 89 -1.04 6.23 -10.28
C PHE A 89 -1.77 6.99 -11.40
N VAL A 90 -1.99 8.28 -11.17
CA VAL A 90 -2.39 9.24 -12.19
C VAL A 90 -1.47 10.44 -12.07
N ILE A 91 -0.55 10.62 -13.02
CA ILE A 91 0.47 11.67 -12.97
C ILE A 91 0.32 12.58 -14.18
N PHE A 92 0.37 13.88 -13.92
CA PHE A 92 0.48 14.95 -14.89
C PHE A 92 1.86 15.56 -14.76
N LEU A 93 2.61 15.50 -15.85
CA LEU A 93 3.97 15.97 -15.97
C LEU A 93 3.96 17.14 -16.95
N ASP A 94 4.17 18.36 -16.45
CA ASP A 94 4.35 19.53 -17.30
C ASP A 94 5.85 19.70 -17.54
N LEU A 95 6.27 19.67 -18.81
CA LEU A 95 7.66 19.79 -19.27
C LEU A 95 7.76 20.90 -20.31
N ASN A 96 8.95 21.48 -20.42
CA ASN A 96 9.27 22.37 -21.52
C ASN A 96 9.05 21.65 -22.87
N PRO A 97 8.24 22.19 -23.80
CA PRO A 97 8.02 21.58 -25.12
C PRO A 97 9.31 21.29 -25.89
N SER A 98 10.39 22.05 -25.66
CA SER A 98 11.67 21.82 -26.32
C SER A 98 12.32 20.49 -25.95
N VAL A 99 12.01 19.91 -24.79
CA VAL A 99 12.63 18.64 -24.33
C VAL A 99 11.79 17.40 -24.64
N VAL A 100 10.61 17.56 -25.27
CA VAL A 100 9.68 16.47 -25.58
C VAL A 100 9.20 16.57 -27.03
N ASP A 101 9.46 15.53 -27.82
CA ASP A 101 8.91 15.38 -29.16
C ASP A 101 7.71 14.42 -29.16
N PHE A 102 6.54 14.94 -29.56
CA PHE A 102 5.29 14.20 -29.69
C PHE A 102 5.05 13.67 -31.12
N ASN A 103 5.91 13.97 -32.09
CA ASN A 103 5.69 13.69 -33.51
C ASN A 103 6.23 12.33 -33.99
N VAL A 104 6.59 11.44 -33.07
CA VAL A 104 7.34 10.20 -33.39
C VAL A 104 6.51 9.00 -33.84
N HIS A 105 5.18 9.00 -33.68
CA HIS A 105 4.35 7.86 -34.10
C HIS A 105 3.02 8.32 -34.72
N PRO A 106 2.49 7.63 -35.75
CA PRO A 106 1.22 8.00 -36.40
C PRO A 106 0.01 8.06 -35.45
N LYS A 107 0.05 7.33 -34.31
CA LYS A 107 -0.97 7.40 -33.24
C LYS A 107 -0.70 8.46 -32.16
N LYS A 108 0.47 9.12 -32.17
CA LYS A 108 0.91 10.18 -31.23
C LYS A 108 0.86 9.81 -29.73
N LEU A 109 0.86 8.51 -29.41
CA LEU A 109 0.83 7.99 -28.02
C LEU A 109 2.22 7.80 -27.41
N HIS A 110 3.23 7.65 -28.26
CA HIS A 110 4.63 7.52 -27.84
C HIS A 110 5.31 8.88 -27.95
N VAL A 111 6.19 9.19 -27.01
CA VAL A 111 6.99 10.41 -26.97
C VAL A 111 8.46 10.06 -26.98
N ARG A 112 9.27 10.94 -27.55
CA ARG A 112 10.73 10.85 -27.46
C ARG A 112 11.23 12.04 -26.66
N PHE A 113 12.14 11.79 -25.74
CA PHE A 113 12.76 12.85 -24.96
C PHE A 113 14.15 13.16 -25.50
N GLU A 114 14.54 14.43 -25.45
CA GLU A 114 15.89 14.84 -25.84
C GLU A 114 16.95 14.27 -24.86
N LYS A 115 16.60 14.25 -23.56
CA LYS A 115 17.46 13.77 -22.47
C LYS A 115 16.73 12.74 -21.60
N GLU A 116 16.59 11.52 -22.12
CA GLU A 116 15.89 10.42 -21.45
C GLU A 116 16.47 10.09 -20.07
N ASP A 117 17.78 9.98 -19.95
CA ASP A 117 18.45 9.63 -18.69
C ASP A 117 18.27 10.70 -17.60
N PHE A 118 18.33 11.97 -17.99
CA PHE A 118 18.08 13.08 -17.07
C PHE A 118 16.65 13.02 -16.53
N LEU A 119 15.67 12.86 -17.41
CA LEU A 119 14.27 12.82 -17.03
C LEU A 119 13.96 11.57 -16.19
N TYR A 120 14.54 10.43 -16.56
CA TYR A 120 14.46 9.17 -15.81
C TYR A 120 14.88 9.38 -14.35
N ASN A 121 16.13 9.82 -14.16
CA ASN A 121 16.72 9.99 -12.84
C ASN A 121 15.94 11.02 -12.02
N ARG A 122 15.49 12.11 -12.66
CA ARG A 122 14.75 13.16 -11.96
C ARG A 122 13.40 12.67 -11.47
N VAL A 123 12.61 12.04 -12.34
CA VAL A 123 11.30 11.49 -11.97
C VAL A 123 11.45 10.38 -10.94
N TYR A 124 12.44 9.49 -11.10
CA TYR A 124 12.73 8.44 -10.11
C TYR A 124 12.96 9.04 -8.72
N ASN A 125 13.89 9.99 -8.58
CA ASN A 125 14.26 10.57 -7.29
C ASN A 125 13.06 11.29 -6.63
N ILE A 126 12.33 12.10 -7.41
CA ILE A 126 11.16 12.84 -6.92
C ILE A 126 10.10 11.88 -6.37
N ILE A 127 9.76 10.83 -7.14
CA ILE A 127 8.73 9.87 -6.73
C ILE A 127 9.24 9.00 -5.58
N ARG A 128 10.52 8.64 -5.57
CA ARG A 128 11.13 7.84 -4.50
C ARG A 128 11.03 8.55 -3.16
N SER A 129 11.38 9.83 -3.11
CA SER A 129 11.25 10.65 -1.90
C SER A 129 9.80 10.73 -1.41
N PHE A 130 8.83 10.78 -2.32
CA PHE A 130 7.42 10.73 -1.95
C PHE A 130 7.02 9.38 -1.35
N VAL A 131 7.39 8.27 -1.99
CA VAL A 131 7.06 6.90 -1.53
C VAL A 131 7.64 6.65 -0.14
N GLU A 132 8.90 7.04 0.10
CA GLU A 132 9.54 6.88 1.40
C GLU A 132 8.83 7.68 2.49
N SER A 133 8.47 8.93 2.21
CA SER A 133 7.81 9.79 3.19
C SER A 133 6.35 9.42 3.45
N ASN A 134 5.60 9.02 2.43
CA ASN A 134 4.14 8.86 2.55
C ASN A 134 3.66 7.42 2.67
N PHE A 135 4.41 6.44 2.15
CA PHE A 135 3.99 5.04 2.17
C PHE A 135 4.83 4.20 3.13
N ILE A 136 6.11 4.49 3.26
CA ILE A 136 6.98 3.77 4.21
C ILE A 136 6.85 4.37 5.62
N LYS A 137 7.12 5.66 5.80
CA LYS A 137 7.08 6.29 7.14
C LYS A 137 5.67 6.37 7.73
N ASN A 138 4.64 6.51 6.88
CA ASN A 138 3.25 6.66 7.32
C ASN A 138 2.43 5.35 7.16
N GLU A 139 3.08 4.18 7.14
CA GLU A 139 2.43 2.88 6.95
C GLU A 139 1.30 2.62 7.97
N ALA A 140 1.47 3.07 9.22
CA ALA A 140 0.48 2.94 10.29
C ALA A 140 -0.91 3.54 9.95
N LYS A 141 -0.97 4.56 9.08
CA LYS A 141 -2.22 5.15 8.58
C LYS A 141 -3.06 4.15 7.78
N TYR A 142 -2.40 3.25 7.07
CA TYR A 142 -3.06 2.26 6.20
C TYR A 142 -3.40 0.98 6.96
N ILE A 143 -2.57 0.59 7.94
CA ILE A 143 -2.86 -0.55 8.82
C ILE A 143 -4.13 -0.31 9.64
N SER A 144 -4.29 0.87 10.24
CA SER A 144 -5.52 1.21 11.00
C SER A 144 -6.77 1.10 10.13
N THR A 145 -6.65 1.56 8.88
CA THR A 145 -7.69 1.48 7.86
C THR A 145 -8.13 0.04 7.53
N GLU A 146 -7.24 -0.93 7.57
CA GLU A 146 -7.56 -2.35 7.37
C GLU A 146 -8.23 -2.98 8.60
N LEU A 147 -7.89 -2.48 9.80
CA LEU A 147 -8.37 -3.01 11.07
C LEU A 147 -9.72 -2.43 11.50
N ASP A 148 -10.14 -1.28 10.92
CA ASP A 148 -11.43 -0.64 11.18
C ASP A 148 -12.64 -1.62 11.19
N PRO A 149 -12.77 -2.58 10.23
CA PRO A 149 -13.88 -3.53 10.24
C PRO A 149 -13.83 -4.46 11.45
N TYR A 150 -12.65 -4.93 11.83
CA TYR A 150 -12.46 -5.86 12.95
C TYR A 150 -12.67 -5.19 14.31
N ILE A 151 -12.21 -3.94 14.46
CA ILE A 151 -12.43 -3.16 15.69
C ILE A 151 -13.93 -2.86 15.87
N GLN A 152 -14.65 -2.57 14.79
CA GLN A 152 -16.10 -2.35 14.85
C GLN A 152 -16.87 -3.62 15.23
N THR A 153 -16.51 -4.77 14.64
CA THR A 153 -17.10 -6.07 14.99
C THR A 153 -16.88 -6.39 16.48
N ASN A 154 -15.64 -6.24 16.97
CA ASN A 154 -15.33 -6.49 18.38
C ASN A 154 -16.04 -5.51 19.32
N LYS A 155 -16.18 -4.22 18.98
CA LYS A 155 -16.95 -3.26 19.78
C LYS A 155 -18.43 -3.64 19.88
N GLN A 156 -19.02 -4.17 18.80
CA GLN A 156 -20.39 -4.66 18.81
C GLN A 156 -20.55 -5.93 19.64
N GLU A 157 -19.54 -6.80 19.70
CA GLU A 157 -19.51 -7.98 20.56
C GLU A 157 -19.31 -7.61 22.04
N LEU A 158 -18.38 -6.71 22.33
CA LEU A 158 -18.13 -6.17 23.68
C LEU A 158 -19.35 -5.41 24.25
N ALA A 159 -20.08 -4.69 23.40
CA ALA A 159 -21.33 -4.03 23.79
C ALA A 159 -22.47 -5.03 24.10
N LYS A 160 -22.44 -6.22 23.49
CA LYS A 160 -23.37 -7.33 23.82
C LYS A 160 -22.98 -8.06 25.11
N GLU A 161 -21.70 -8.07 25.47
CA GLU A 161 -21.19 -8.70 26.71
C GLU A 161 -21.25 -7.81 27.96
N GLY A 162 -21.77 -6.59 27.87
CA GLY A 162 -22.15 -5.79 29.05
C GLY A 162 -20.99 -5.37 29.98
N LYS A 163 -19.73 -5.38 29.55
CA LYS A 163 -18.62 -4.84 30.34
C LYS A 163 -18.54 -3.32 30.18
N LYS A 164 -18.99 -2.58 31.21
CA LYS A 164 -18.75 -1.14 31.36
C LYS A 164 -17.26 -0.89 31.62
N PHE A 165 -16.64 -0.05 30.82
CA PHE A 165 -15.30 0.49 31.06
C PHE A 165 -15.43 1.92 31.61
N ASP A 166 -15.61 2.04 32.93
CA ASP A 166 -15.42 3.31 33.64
C ASP A 166 -13.96 3.44 34.09
N GLU A 167 -12.98 3.36 33.18
CA GLU A 167 -11.54 3.55 33.53
C GLU A 167 -10.69 4.17 32.40
N ILE A 168 -11.17 5.22 31.72
CA ILE A 168 -10.35 5.97 30.72
C ILE A 168 -10.21 7.47 31.07
N GLN A 169 -10.71 7.95 32.22
CA GLN A 169 -10.60 9.37 32.56
C GLN A 169 -9.29 9.81 33.26
N ASP A 170 -8.35 8.91 33.57
CA ASP A 170 -7.11 9.28 34.28
C ASP A 170 -5.80 9.13 33.45
N ILE A 171 -5.86 9.25 32.12
CA ILE A 171 -4.69 9.01 31.26
C ILE A 171 -3.83 10.28 31.01
N GLU A 172 -4.37 11.49 31.20
CA GLU A 172 -3.64 12.73 30.86
C GLU A 172 -2.59 13.17 31.90
N GLU A 173 -2.58 12.66 33.13
CA GLU A 173 -1.70 13.20 34.18
C GLU A 173 -0.41 12.40 34.49
N ASN A 174 -0.18 11.19 33.95
CA ASN A 174 1.08 10.48 34.21
C ASN A 174 1.51 9.44 33.14
N PRO A 175 2.47 9.76 32.25
CA PRO A 175 2.92 8.87 31.17
C PRO A 175 3.76 7.67 31.64
N SER A 176 3.98 7.48 32.95
CA SER A 176 4.82 6.40 33.49
C SER A 176 4.04 5.13 33.87
N LYS A 177 2.71 5.22 34.04
CA LYS A 177 1.82 4.06 34.26
C LYS A 177 1.56 3.15 33.03
N PRO A 178 1.46 3.64 31.77
CA PRO A 178 1.04 2.80 30.65
C PRO A 178 2.02 1.64 30.36
N VAL A 179 3.32 1.84 30.55
CA VAL A 179 4.34 0.81 30.23
C VAL A 179 4.22 -0.43 31.13
N LYS A 180 3.85 -0.26 32.41
CA LYS A 180 3.70 -1.38 33.35
C LYS A 180 2.40 -2.16 33.13
N LEU A 181 1.33 -1.47 32.75
CA LEU A 181 0.03 -2.09 32.48
C LEU A 181 0.09 -2.89 31.17
N ILE A 182 0.65 -2.29 30.12
CA ILE A 182 0.89 -2.94 28.81
C ILE A 182 1.79 -4.17 28.97
N LYS A 183 2.86 -4.11 29.76
CA LYS A 183 3.72 -5.29 30.00
C LYS A 183 2.97 -6.44 30.67
N ARG A 184 2.15 -6.17 31.68
CA ARG A 184 1.33 -7.19 32.35
C ARG A 184 0.28 -7.79 31.43
N GLU A 185 -0.28 -6.98 30.54
CA GLU A 185 -1.28 -7.43 29.57
C GLU A 185 -0.64 -8.27 28.46
N ILE A 186 0.57 -7.90 28.00
CA ILE A 186 1.39 -8.71 27.09
C ILE A 186 1.79 -10.04 27.74
N GLU A 187 2.24 -10.05 29.00
CA GLU A 187 2.57 -11.29 29.72
C GLU A 187 1.36 -12.23 29.86
N LYS A 188 0.16 -11.69 30.13
CA LYS A 188 -1.09 -12.47 30.16
C LYS A 188 -1.50 -13.00 28.77
N ILE A 189 -1.24 -12.22 27.71
CA ILE A 189 -1.45 -12.66 26.32
C ILE A 189 -0.46 -13.76 25.97
N GLU A 190 0.82 -13.64 26.35
CA GLU A 190 1.84 -14.66 26.11
C GLU A 190 1.54 -15.97 26.87
N GLU A 191 1.08 -15.91 28.12
CA GLU A 191 0.63 -17.11 28.88
C GLU A 191 -0.61 -17.77 28.27
N SER A 192 -1.59 -17.00 27.80
CA SER A 192 -2.80 -17.54 27.19
C SER A 192 -2.56 -18.11 25.78
N VAL A 193 -1.59 -17.55 25.04
CA VAL A 193 -1.17 -18.08 23.73
C VAL A 193 -0.33 -19.35 23.88
N GLN A 194 0.41 -19.53 24.99
CA GLN A 194 1.19 -20.75 25.24
C GLN A 194 0.35 -22.00 25.60
N LEU A 195 -0.95 -21.87 25.83
CA LEU A 195 -1.79 -22.98 26.31
C LEU A 195 -2.53 -23.80 25.23
N ASN A 196 -2.19 -23.69 23.94
CA ASN A 196 -2.82 -24.52 22.89
C ASN A 196 -1.84 -25.06 21.82
N LEU A 197 -0.67 -25.55 22.26
CA LEU A 197 0.23 -26.36 21.44
C LEU A 197 0.29 -27.79 22.01
N MET A 198 -0.87 -28.47 22.07
CA MET A 198 -0.92 -29.88 22.43
C MET A 198 -0.78 -30.74 21.18
N ASP A 199 0.30 -31.53 21.11
CA ASP A 199 0.48 -32.58 20.11
C ASP A 199 -0.60 -33.66 20.34
N GLN A 200 -1.65 -33.66 19.53
CA GLN A 200 -2.64 -34.74 19.53
C GLN A 200 -2.25 -35.80 18.50
N VAL A 201 -2.04 -37.03 18.99
CA VAL A 201 -1.76 -38.20 18.14
C VAL A 201 -3.07 -38.72 17.57
N ILE A 202 -3.23 -38.66 16.23
CA ILE A 202 -4.36 -39.29 15.54
C ILE A 202 -3.87 -40.60 14.92
N LYS A 203 -4.38 -41.74 15.42
CA LYS A 203 -4.18 -43.05 14.78
C LYS A 203 -5.23 -43.26 13.68
N LYS A 204 -4.79 -43.33 12.42
CA LYS A 204 -5.65 -43.80 11.30
C LYS A 204 -5.62 -45.33 11.20
N LYS A 205 -6.71 -45.90 10.67
CA LYS A 205 -6.94 -47.35 10.49
C LYS A 205 -5.90 -48.08 9.60
N ASP A 206 -4.99 -47.36 8.94
CA ASP A 206 -3.91 -47.88 8.08
C ASP A 206 -2.51 -47.89 8.73
N GLY A 207 -2.40 -47.78 10.06
CA GLY A 207 -1.12 -47.96 10.77
C GLY A 207 -0.14 -46.78 10.70
N SER A 208 -0.45 -45.71 9.97
CA SER A 208 0.37 -44.48 9.95
C SER A 208 -0.01 -43.52 11.08
N GLU A 209 0.95 -43.19 11.96
CA GLU A 209 0.82 -42.15 12.97
C GLU A 209 0.93 -40.75 12.33
N SER A 210 -0.01 -39.86 12.64
CA SER A 210 0.00 -38.45 12.20
C SER A 210 -0.08 -37.52 13.41
N TYR A 211 0.68 -36.44 13.37
CA TYR A 211 0.73 -35.42 14.42
C TYR A 211 0.08 -34.12 13.91
N LEU A 212 -0.74 -33.50 14.76
CA LEU A 212 -1.28 -32.16 14.51
C LEU A 212 -0.37 -31.12 15.16
N ARG A 213 0.21 -30.24 14.34
CA ARG A 213 0.96 -29.06 14.81
C ARG A 213 0.37 -27.81 14.17
N GLY A 214 -0.55 -27.15 14.87
CA GLY A 214 -1.30 -26.01 14.33
C GLY A 214 -2.20 -26.39 13.14
N LYS A 215 -2.36 -25.48 12.16
CA LYS A 215 -3.19 -25.69 10.94
C LYS A 215 -2.64 -26.75 9.95
N TYR A 216 -1.59 -27.49 10.32
CA TYR A 216 -0.90 -28.44 9.43
C TYR A 216 -0.92 -29.85 10.01
N ILE A 217 -1.20 -30.83 9.15
CA ILE A 217 -1.08 -32.26 9.47
C ILE A 217 0.31 -32.71 9.01
N ILE A 218 1.14 -33.18 9.95
CA ILE A 218 2.48 -33.69 9.65
C ILE A 218 2.46 -35.22 9.76
N SER A 219 2.76 -35.89 8.66
CA SER A 219 2.96 -37.34 8.62
C SER A 219 4.44 -37.68 8.79
N LYS A 220 4.74 -38.75 9.55
CA LYS A 220 6.10 -39.21 9.86
C LYS A 220 6.96 -39.51 8.61
N ASN A 221 6.34 -39.76 7.46
CA ASN A 221 7.00 -40.13 6.19
C ASN A 221 6.96 -39.04 5.10
N PHE A 222 6.85 -37.76 5.45
CA PHE A 222 6.89 -36.70 4.43
C PHE A 222 8.30 -36.61 3.78
N PRO A 223 8.42 -36.64 2.45
CA PRO A 223 9.72 -36.58 1.77
C PRO A 223 10.40 -35.24 2.05
N LYS A 224 11.62 -35.27 2.56
CA LYS A 224 12.46 -34.07 2.71
C LYS A 224 12.89 -33.60 1.33
N ILE A 225 12.45 -32.41 0.93
CA ILE A 225 12.94 -31.74 -0.27
C ILE A 225 14.41 -31.37 -0.02
N ARG A 226 15.30 -31.82 -0.90
CA ARG A 226 16.75 -31.54 -0.87
C ARG A 226 17.05 -30.11 -1.27
#